data_AF-A0A2W4R624-F1
#
_entry.id   AF-A0A2W4R624-F1
#
_cell.length_a   1.000
_cell.length_b   1.000
_cell.length_c   1.000
_cell.angle_alpha   90.00
_cell.angle_beta   90.00
_cell.angle_gamma   90.00
#
_symmetry.space_group_name_H-M   'P 1'
#
loop_
_entity.id
_entity.type
_entity.pdbx_description
1 polymer ?
#
loop_
_entity_poly.entity_id
_entity_poly.type
_entity_poly.pdbx_seq_one_letter_code
_entity_poly.pdbx_strand_id
1 'polypeptide(L)'
;MQKIHLGRVTGAVRSECAHAAGSHRLARCPRLRDGGRVSTRYFDRGDIVRVSFNPVIGRELQGEKRPALVLSTRAFNALGTALVAPITQGGNLARFMGFAVPMMGAGTQTQGVVLVNAVRTLDLQGRGATKIETAPAMVMEDVLARLRAIID
;
A
#
# COMPACT_ATOMS: atom_id res chain seq x y z
N MET A 1 -53.60 4.37 23.88
CA MET A 1 -53.71 3.51 22.66
C MET A 1 -52.92 4.22 21.57
N GLN A 2 -51.87 3.72 20.91
CA GLN A 2 -51.21 2.41 20.83
C GLN A 2 -49.68 2.63 20.79
N LYS A 3 -48.94 1.69 21.40
CA LYS A 3 -47.49 1.54 21.26
C LYS A 3 -47.17 0.91 19.90
N ILE A 4 -46.12 1.37 19.22
CA ILE A 4 -45.54 0.68 18.06
C ILE A 4 -44.06 0.39 18.38
N HIS A 5 -43.66 -0.82 18.02
CA HIS A 5 -42.51 -1.57 18.49
C HIS A 5 -41.19 -1.20 17.79
N LEU A 6 -40.11 -1.56 18.47
CA LEU A 6 -38.69 -1.49 18.11
C LEU A 6 -38.36 -2.12 16.73
N GLY A 7 -37.41 -1.52 16.01
CA GLY A 7 -36.74 -2.14 14.86
C GLY A 7 -35.29 -1.68 14.73
N ARG A 8 -34.36 -2.48 15.25
CA ARG A 8 -32.90 -2.38 15.01
C ARG A 8 -32.63 -2.46 13.51
N VAL A 9 -31.88 -1.51 12.96
CA VAL A 9 -31.16 -1.72 11.70
C VAL A 9 -29.73 -2.13 12.04
N THR A 10 -29.54 -3.42 12.29
CA THR A 10 -28.24 -4.09 12.17
C THR A 10 -28.07 -4.48 10.70
N GLY A 11 -27.18 -3.79 9.99
CA GLY A 11 -26.75 -4.15 8.64
C GLY A 11 -25.24 -4.29 8.61
N ALA A 12 -24.77 -5.52 8.88
CA ALA A 12 -23.37 -5.88 8.76
C ALA A 12 -22.97 -5.88 7.28
N VAL A 13 -22.04 -5.02 6.88
CA VAL A 13 -21.38 -5.12 5.57
C VAL A 13 -20.31 -6.22 5.69
N ARG A 14 -20.76 -7.46 5.65
CA ARG A 14 -19.91 -8.63 5.42
C ARG A 14 -19.76 -8.85 3.92
N SER A 15 -18.54 -9.24 3.56
CA SER A 15 -18.19 -10.11 2.44
C SER A 15 -18.32 -9.57 1.02
N GLU A 16 -17.23 -9.01 0.53
CA GLU A 16 -16.76 -9.25 -0.85
C GLU A 16 -15.36 -9.89 -0.80
N CYS A 17 -15.32 -11.15 -0.34
CA CYS A 17 -14.17 -12.05 -0.54
C CYS A 17 -14.61 -13.42 -1.09
N ALA A 18 -15.86 -13.55 -1.54
CA ALA A 18 -16.41 -14.80 -2.01
C ALA A 18 -17.08 -14.59 -3.37
N HIS A 19 -16.31 -14.47 -4.45
CA HIS A 19 -16.78 -14.77 -5.82
C HIS A 19 -15.67 -15.01 -6.87
N ALA A 20 -14.51 -15.51 -6.45
CA ALA A 20 -13.53 -16.09 -7.38
C ALA A 20 -13.29 -17.58 -7.05
N ALA A 21 -14.38 -18.36 -7.05
CA ALA A 21 -14.33 -19.82 -6.99
C ALA A 21 -14.32 -20.37 -8.42
N GLY A 22 -13.14 -20.36 -9.04
CA GLY A 22 -12.86 -21.02 -10.31
C GLY A 22 -11.47 -21.64 -10.27
N SER A 23 -11.42 -22.92 -9.89
CA SER A 23 -10.35 -23.93 -10.06
C SER A 23 -8.91 -23.50 -10.43
N HIS A 24 -8.34 -22.50 -9.75
CA HIS A 24 -6.89 -22.28 -9.75
C HIS A 24 -6.39 -22.23 -8.32
N ARG A 25 -5.96 -23.41 -7.89
CA ARG A 25 -5.08 -23.72 -6.76
C ARG A 25 -4.39 -22.44 -6.23
N LEU A 26 -4.95 -21.84 -5.18
CA LEU A 26 -4.28 -20.79 -4.39
C LEU A 26 -2.88 -21.31 -4.08
N ALA A 27 -1.87 -20.72 -4.71
CA ALA A 27 -0.49 -21.04 -4.42
C ALA A 27 -0.34 -20.89 -2.91
N ARG A 28 -0.16 -22.01 -2.21
CA ARG A 28 0.14 -22.02 -0.78
C ARG A 28 1.37 -21.14 -0.63
N CYS A 29 1.19 -19.94 -0.09
CA CYS A 29 2.29 -19.06 0.25
C CYS A 29 3.25 -19.89 1.11
N PRO A 30 4.52 -20.08 0.71
CA PRO A 30 5.43 -20.96 1.44
C PRO A 30 5.47 -20.49 2.89
N ARG A 31 5.26 -21.41 3.84
CA ARG A 31 5.54 -21.13 5.25
C ARG A 31 7.04 -20.92 5.36
N LEU A 32 7.47 -19.66 5.36
CA LEU A 32 8.87 -19.28 5.52
C LEU A 32 9.29 -19.70 6.93
N ARG A 33 10.30 -20.58 7.00
CA ARG A 33 10.88 -21.09 8.24
C ARG A 33 11.70 -19.96 8.88
N ASP A 34 11.22 -19.43 10.00
CA ASP A 34 11.94 -18.46 10.82
C ASP A 34 13.12 -19.16 11.54
N GLY A 35 14.30 -19.12 10.91
CA GLY A 35 15.56 -19.54 11.51
C GLY A 35 16.50 -18.35 11.71
N GLY A 36 16.62 -17.85 12.95
CA GLY A 36 17.73 -17.00 13.39
C GLY A 36 17.50 -15.48 13.37
N ARG A 37 16.97 -14.94 14.48
CA ARG A 37 17.17 -13.57 15.03
C ARG A 37 17.37 -12.38 14.07
N VAL A 38 16.46 -12.21 13.11
CA VAL A 38 15.82 -10.92 12.81
C VAL A 38 14.36 -11.29 12.53
N SER A 39 13.36 -10.67 13.17
CA SER A 39 11.98 -10.96 12.80
C SER A 39 11.76 -10.45 11.37
N THR A 40 11.86 -11.31 10.38
CA THR A 40 11.72 -10.99 8.95
C THR A 40 10.25 -10.67 8.67
N ARG A 41 9.78 -9.51 9.14
CA ARG A 41 8.45 -9.01 8.85
C ARG A 41 8.46 -8.55 7.40
N TYR A 42 7.97 -9.41 6.51
CA TYR A 42 7.62 -9.00 5.16
C TYR A 42 6.55 -7.92 5.25
N PHE A 43 6.76 -6.83 4.52
CA PHE A 43 5.78 -5.75 4.40
C PHE A 43 4.59 -6.22 3.59
N ASP A 44 3.39 -5.87 4.04
CA ASP A 44 2.16 -6.22 3.36
C ASP A 44 1.69 -5.07 2.47
N ARG A 45 0.81 -5.38 1.51
CA ARG A 45 0.16 -4.35 0.69
C ARG A 45 -0.56 -3.35 1.61
N GLY A 46 -0.41 -2.07 1.32
CA GLY A 46 -1.00 -0.99 2.10
C GLY A 46 -0.11 -0.51 3.25
N ASP A 47 1.00 -1.19 3.55
CA ASP A 47 1.94 -0.69 4.54
C ASP A 47 2.64 0.57 4.05
N ILE A 48 2.69 1.58 4.92
CA ILE A 48 3.51 2.77 4.72
C ILE A 48 4.84 2.52 5.42
N VAL A 49 5.92 2.56 4.66
CA VAL A 49 7.28 2.28 5.12
C VAL A 49 8.18 3.49 4.89
N ARG A 50 9.15 3.67 5.76
CA ARG A 50 10.24 4.64 5.55
C ARG A 50 11.44 3.92 4.95
N VAL A 51 11.92 4.36 3.79
CA VAL A 51 13.01 3.71 3.06
C VAL A 51 13.87 4.74 2.31
N SER A 52 15.12 4.36 2.03
CA SER A 52 16.03 5.12 1.17
C SER A 52 15.78 4.81 -0.30
N PHE A 53 15.57 5.86 -1.11
CA PHE A 53 15.48 5.78 -2.57
C PHE A 53 16.84 5.95 -3.24
N ASN A 54 17.87 6.39 -2.52
CA ASN A 54 19.20 6.62 -3.05
C ASN A 54 19.97 5.29 -3.27
N PRO A 55 20.90 5.23 -4.23
CA PRO A 55 21.25 6.28 -5.21
C PRO A 55 20.17 6.46 -6.28
N VAL A 56 20.10 7.66 -6.85
CA VAL A 56 19.20 8.00 -7.97
C VAL A 56 19.92 8.81 -9.03
N ILE A 57 19.41 8.78 -10.26
CA ILE A 57 19.96 9.54 -11.39
C ILE A 57 18.88 10.45 -11.99
N GLY A 58 19.24 11.70 -12.31
CA GLY A 58 18.39 12.61 -13.06
C GLY A 58 17.13 13.05 -12.29
N ARG A 59 15.95 12.77 -12.86
CA ARG A 59 14.64 13.23 -12.36
C ARG A 59 13.96 12.27 -11.39
N GLU A 60 14.66 11.19 -11.04
CA GLU A 60 14.18 10.21 -10.07
C GLU A 60 14.03 10.83 -8.67
N LEU A 61 13.07 10.31 -7.90
CA LEU A 61 12.83 10.81 -6.57
C LEU A 61 13.97 10.42 -5.62
N GLN A 62 14.77 11.42 -5.22
CA GLN A 62 15.89 11.28 -4.28
C GLN A 62 15.46 11.38 -2.81
N GLY A 63 16.12 10.64 -1.91
CA GLY A 63 16.03 10.84 -0.47
C GLY A 63 16.32 9.59 0.37
N GLU A 64 16.94 9.78 1.53
CA GLU A 64 17.43 8.68 2.38
C GLU A 64 16.35 8.06 3.29
N LYS A 65 15.31 8.81 3.65
CA LYS A 65 14.30 8.38 4.61
C LYS A 65 12.91 8.86 4.19
N ARG A 66 12.49 8.46 2.98
CA ARG A 66 11.16 8.85 2.47
C ARG A 66 10.09 7.84 2.87
N PRO A 67 8.88 8.31 3.21
CA PRO A 67 7.73 7.44 3.29
C PRO A 67 7.37 6.91 1.90
N ALA A 68 6.96 5.66 1.83
CA ALA A 68 6.53 4.97 0.63
C ALA A 68 5.41 3.98 0.96
N LEU A 69 4.43 3.85 0.08
CA LEU A 69 3.31 2.94 0.18
C LEU A 69 3.63 1.64 -0.56
N VAL A 70 3.50 0.50 0.10
CA VAL A 70 3.69 -0.82 -0.50
C VAL A 70 2.46 -1.23 -1.32
N LEU A 71 2.65 -1.44 -2.62
CA LEU A 71 1.56 -1.76 -3.57
C LEU A 71 1.44 -3.26 -3.86
N SER A 72 2.57 -3.95 -3.75
CA SER A 72 2.75 -5.36 -4.07
C SER A 72 2.19 -6.26 -2.96
N THR A 73 1.74 -7.46 -3.33
CA THR A 73 1.21 -8.44 -2.38
C THR A 73 2.33 -9.05 -1.53
N ARG A 74 1.99 -9.55 -0.35
CA ARG A 74 2.94 -10.27 0.51
C ARG A 74 3.67 -11.40 -0.21
N ALA A 75 2.95 -12.15 -1.07
CA ALA A 75 3.53 -13.24 -1.85
C ALA A 75 4.60 -12.75 -2.83
N PHE A 76 4.40 -11.58 -3.44
CA PHE A 76 5.42 -10.95 -4.28
C PHE A 76 6.59 -10.45 -3.43
N ASN A 77 6.31 -9.81 -2.30
CA ASN A 77 7.33 -9.24 -1.41
C ASN A 77 8.24 -10.29 -0.79
N ALA A 78 7.72 -11.52 -0.61
CA ALA A 78 8.48 -12.67 -0.16
C ALA A 78 9.56 -13.12 -1.16
N LEU A 79 9.50 -12.70 -2.42
CA LEU A 79 10.52 -12.98 -3.44
C LEU A 79 11.78 -12.11 -3.29
N GLY A 80 11.75 -11.09 -2.40
CA GLY A 80 12.92 -10.29 -2.02
C GLY A 80 12.83 -8.80 -2.38
N THR A 81 11.86 -8.39 -3.21
CA THR A 81 11.63 -6.97 -3.50
C THR A 81 10.14 -6.64 -3.44
N ALA A 82 9.83 -5.38 -3.16
CA ALA A 82 8.47 -4.88 -3.11
C ALA A 82 8.31 -3.69 -4.07
N LEU A 83 7.20 -3.70 -4.81
CA LEU A 83 6.71 -2.55 -5.55
C LEU A 83 6.16 -1.51 -4.58
N VAL A 84 6.71 -0.29 -4.60
CA VAL A 84 6.32 0.81 -3.72
C VAL A 84 6.07 2.12 -4.49
N ALA A 85 5.13 2.93 -4.02
CA ALA A 85 4.92 4.30 -4.47
C ALA A 85 5.44 5.29 -3.41
N PRO A 86 6.34 6.22 -3.75
CA PRO A 86 6.81 7.21 -2.78
C PRO A 86 5.72 8.20 -2.37
N ILE A 87 5.82 8.67 -1.13
CA ILE A 87 4.96 9.72 -0.58
C ILE A 87 5.80 10.98 -0.39
N THR A 88 5.27 12.12 -0.83
CA THR A 88 5.97 13.41 -0.74
C THR A 88 5.09 14.48 -0.11
N GLN A 89 5.73 15.37 0.65
CA GLN A 89 5.14 16.63 1.11
C GLN A 89 5.68 17.73 0.19
N GLY A 90 4.81 18.45 -0.52
CA GLY A 90 5.21 19.53 -1.42
C GLY A 90 5.22 19.21 -2.92
N GLY A 91 4.69 18.06 -3.35
CA GLY A 91 4.32 17.88 -4.74
C GLY A 91 3.11 18.75 -5.05
N ASN A 92 3.26 19.80 -5.87
CA ASN A 92 2.10 20.49 -6.44
C ASN A 92 1.22 19.42 -7.08
N LEU A 93 0.05 19.14 -6.50
CA LEU A 93 -0.95 18.20 -7.02
C LEU A 93 -1.22 18.47 -8.52
N ALA A 94 -1.15 19.74 -8.91
CA ALA A 94 -1.26 20.22 -10.29
C ALA A 94 -0.12 19.77 -11.24
N ARG A 95 1.10 19.53 -10.74
CA ARG A 95 2.27 19.14 -11.57
C ARG A 95 2.27 17.65 -11.94
N PHE A 96 1.56 16.82 -11.19
CA PHE A 96 1.53 15.36 -11.42
C PHE A 96 0.27 14.88 -12.14
N MET A 97 -0.51 15.80 -12.74
CA MET A 97 -1.52 15.53 -13.78
C MET A 97 -2.39 14.29 -13.54
N GLY A 98 -3.04 14.19 -12.38
CA GLY A 98 -3.95 13.06 -12.10
C GLY A 98 -3.28 11.76 -11.65
N PHE A 99 -1.97 11.73 -11.40
CA PHE A 99 -1.25 10.57 -10.86
C PHE A 99 -0.81 10.74 -9.40
N ALA A 100 -1.23 11.83 -8.76
CA ALA A 100 -1.03 12.06 -7.34
C ALA A 100 -2.31 11.71 -6.56
N VAL A 101 -2.19 10.84 -5.56
CA VAL A 101 -3.29 10.52 -4.64
C VAL A 101 -3.08 11.27 -3.33
N PRO A 102 -3.98 12.21 -2.96
CA PRO A 102 -3.87 12.91 -1.70
C PRO A 102 -4.15 11.98 -0.52
N MET A 103 -3.37 12.11 0.55
CA MET A 103 -3.63 11.43 1.83
C MET A 103 -4.19 12.36 2.90
N MET A 104 -4.39 13.64 2.57
CA MET A 104 -5.03 14.60 3.47
C MET A 104 -6.46 14.16 3.78
N GLY A 105 -6.81 14.16 5.07
CA GLY A 105 -8.15 13.73 5.52
C GLY A 105 -8.35 12.21 5.58
N ALA A 106 -7.35 11.40 5.24
CA ALA A 106 -7.44 9.93 5.31
C ALA A 106 -7.27 9.36 6.73
N GLY A 107 -7.02 10.19 7.74
CA GLY A 107 -6.80 9.74 9.12
C GLY A 107 -5.45 9.08 9.37
N THR A 108 -4.47 9.24 8.47
CA THR A 108 -3.11 8.72 8.59
C THR A 108 -2.17 9.69 9.29
N GLN A 109 -1.11 9.20 9.93
CA GLN A 109 -0.04 10.04 10.48
C GLN A 109 0.80 10.65 9.35
N THR A 110 1.06 9.87 8.32
CA THR A 110 1.77 10.30 7.13
C THR A 110 0.86 11.21 6.32
N GLN A 111 1.35 12.42 6.06
CA GLN A 111 0.65 13.44 5.28
C GLN A 111 1.38 13.67 3.95
N GLY A 112 0.63 14.12 2.94
CA GLY A 112 1.16 14.46 1.64
C GLY A 112 0.40 13.78 0.50
N VAL A 113 1.15 13.44 -0.56
CA VAL A 113 0.61 12.81 -1.77
C VAL A 113 1.41 11.57 -2.13
N VAL A 114 0.71 10.49 -2.49
CA VAL A 114 1.31 9.29 -3.09
C VAL A 114 1.56 9.58 -4.57
N LEU A 115 2.79 9.40 -5.04
CA LEU A 115 3.15 9.63 -6.44
C LEU A 115 3.16 8.30 -7.20
N VAL A 116 2.10 8.06 -7.98
CA VAL A 116 1.92 6.80 -8.73
C VAL A 116 2.86 6.73 -9.95
N ASN A 117 3.23 7.88 -10.52
CA ASN A 117 4.18 7.97 -11.63
C ASN A 117 5.64 7.72 -11.22
N ALA A 118 5.94 7.69 -9.93
CA ALA A 118 7.29 7.50 -9.38
C ALA A 118 7.45 6.14 -8.68
N VAL A 119 6.60 5.16 -9.03
CA VAL A 119 6.64 3.80 -8.49
C VAL A 119 7.97 3.12 -8.79
N ARG A 120 8.47 2.36 -7.82
CA ARG A 120 9.73 1.63 -7.92
C ARG A 120 9.68 0.30 -7.19
N THR A 121 10.38 -0.69 -7.73
CA THR A 121 10.64 -1.95 -7.03
C THR A 121 11.90 -1.80 -6.20
N LEU A 122 11.80 -2.02 -4.88
CA LEU A 122 12.91 -1.87 -3.93
C LEU A 122 13.06 -3.11 -3.06
N ASP A 123 14.31 -3.43 -2.71
CA ASP A 123 14.59 -4.32 -1.58
C ASP A 123 14.40 -3.53 -0.28
N LEU A 124 13.25 -3.72 0.37
CA LEU A 124 12.92 -3.04 1.62
C LEU A 124 13.74 -3.57 2.79
N GLN A 125 14.18 -4.82 2.77
CA GLN A 125 14.92 -5.42 3.87
C GLN A 125 16.39 -5.02 3.82
N GLY A 126 17.03 -5.15 2.66
CA GLY A 126 18.41 -4.70 2.45
C GLY A 126 18.59 -3.20 2.63
N ARG A 127 17.52 -2.41 2.42
CA ARG A 127 17.51 -0.95 2.68
C ARG A 127 17.12 -0.57 4.11
N GLY A 128 16.90 -1.53 5.01
CA GLY A 128 16.56 -1.27 6.40
C GLY A 128 15.24 -0.51 6.58
N ALA A 129 14.23 -0.79 5.75
CA ALA A 129 12.97 -0.08 5.79
C ALA A 129 12.25 -0.28 7.14
N THR A 130 11.55 0.75 7.60
CA THR A 130 10.78 0.69 8.85
C THR A 130 9.31 0.96 8.59
N LYS A 131 8.42 0.06 9.01
CA LYS A 131 6.96 0.29 8.93
C LYS A 131 6.58 1.47 9.83
N ILE A 132 5.82 2.40 9.28
CA ILE A 132 5.26 3.55 10.00
C ILE A 132 3.83 3.22 10.42
N GLU A 133 2.99 2.89 9.45
CA GLU A 133 1.56 2.62 9.63
C GLU A 133 1.00 1.81 8.45
N THR A 134 -0.31 1.64 8.39
CA THR A 134 -1.00 1.01 7.26
C THR A 134 -2.03 2.01 6.70
N ALA A 135 -2.02 2.20 5.38
CA ALA A 135 -2.93 3.10 4.70
C ALA A 135 -4.37 2.57 4.69
N PRO A 136 -5.38 3.46 4.73
CA PRO A 136 -6.79 3.08 4.54
C PRO A 136 -7.04 2.44 3.17
N ALA A 137 -8.03 1.55 3.11
CA ALA A 137 -8.41 0.85 1.88
C ALA A 137 -8.73 1.81 0.72
N MET A 138 -9.44 2.90 0.99
CA MET A 138 -9.80 3.92 -0.02
C MET A 138 -8.57 4.51 -0.74
N VAL A 139 -7.49 4.80 -0.02
CA VAL A 139 -6.26 5.34 -0.61
C VAL A 139 -5.60 4.28 -1.49
N MET A 140 -5.64 3.02 -1.04
CA MET A 140 -5.04 1.91 -1.75
C MET A 140 -5.80 1.59 -3.05
N GLU A 141 -7.14 1.65 -3.03
CA GLU A 141 -7.98 1.49 -4.22
C GLU A 141 -7.70 2.57 -5.26
N ASP A 142 -7.66 3.84 -4.85
CA ASP A 142 -7.35 4.98 -5.72
C ASP A 142 -5.96 4.86 -6.36
N VAL A 143 -4.95 4.45 -5.59
CA VAL A 143 -3.59 4.26 -6.08
C VAL A 143 -3.52 3.12 -7.10
N LEU A 144 -4.19 1.99 -6.83
CA LEU A 144 -4.21 0.85 -7.76
C LEU A 144 -4.98 1.17 -9.05
N ALA A 145 -6.08 1.92 -8.96
CA ALA A 145 -6.82 2.37 -10.13
C ALA A 145 -5.96 3.26 -11.04
N ARG A 146 -5.26 4.24 -10.46
CA ARG A 146 -4.35 5.11 -11.22
C ARG A 146 -3.13 4.37 -11.76
N LEU A 147 -2.62 3.38 -11.01
CA LEU A 147 -1.50 2.56 -11.46
C LEU A 147 -1.89 1.71 -12.68
N ARG A 148 -3.09 1.11 -12.66
CA ARG A 148 -3.64 0.38 -13.82
C ARG A 148 -3.74 1.27 -15.04
N ALA A 149 -4.25 2.50 -14.88
CA ALA A 149 -4.34 3.47 -15.97
C ALA A 149 -3.00 3.91 -16.59
N ILE A 150 -1.85 3.60 -15.96
CA ILE A 150 -0.51 3.84 -16.54
C ILE A 150 -0.04 2.63 -17.37
N ILE A 151 -0.53 1.43 -17.05
CA ILE A 151 -0.05 0.16 -17.58
C ILE A 151 -0.98 -0.40 -18.68
N ASP A 152 -2.28 -0.12 -18.58
CA ASP A 152 -3.32 -0.51 -19.54
C ASP A 152 -3.22 0.30 -20.85
#